data_AF-A0A8J4A4P6-F1
#
_entry.id   AF-A0A8J4A4P6-F1
#
_cell.length_a   1.000
_cell.length_b   1.000
_cell.length_c   1.000
_cell.angle_alpha   90.00
_cell.angle_beta   90.00
_cell.angle_gamma   90.00
#
_symmetry.space_group_name_H-M   'P 1'
#
loop_
_entity.id
_entity.type
_entity.pdbx_description
1 polymer ?
#
loop_
_entity_poly.entity_id
_entity_poly.type
_entity_poly.pdbx_seq_one_letter_code
_entity_poly.pdbx_strand_id
1 'polypeptide(L)'
;MPPNLPTACRALTAADQPGFAAALSTVYGQVAVATPADREAAMAHLGGRLELLDPAPASWAATVVALLTEYGADPAPAVPPVLGCLKTVAEGAGYFADAWYEVTDEPLPDPAGVPDRRVRRLLERGLGDATEVVLEAWASLPRWAAAALAVLRVVVPPDGPDTAQLVRAVTGAEPYCADLARVRRLLTEPATIPI
;
A
#
# COMPACT_ATOMS: atom_id res chain seq x y z
N MET A 1 10.35 27.12 12.64
CA MET A 1 9.04 26.87 11.99
C MET A 1 8.89 25.37 11.82
N PRO A 2 7.71 24.77 12.07
CA PRO A 2 7.46 23.38 11.70
C PRO A 2 7.62 23.21 10.18
N PRO A 3 8.19 22.09 9.69
CA PRO A 3 8.35 21.85 8.25
C PRO A 3 6.97 21.78 7.59
N ASN A 4 6.82 22.31 6.38
CA ASN A 4 5.56 22.23 5.63
C ASN A 4 5.36 20.82 5.01
N LEU A 5 4.13 20.54 4.54
CA LEU A 5 3.72 19.22 4.07
C LEU A 5 4.68 18.60 3.02
N PRO A 6 5.13 19.32 1.97
CA PRO A 6 6.09 18.77 1.00
C PRO A 6 7.42 18.38 1.64
N THR A 7 7.89 19.14 2.63
CA THR A 7 9.13 18.83 3.34
C THR A 7 8.99 17.60 4.22
N ALA A 8 7.83 17.43 4.86
CA ALA A 8 7.52 16.24 5.65
C ALA A 8 7.46 14.98 4.76
N CYS A 9 6.83 15.05 3.58
CA CYS A 9 6.82 13.93 2.63
C CYS A 9 8.21 13.60 2.07
N ARG A 10 9.07 14.61 1.83
CA ARG A 10 10.48 14.35 1.47
C ARG A 10 11.21 13.58 2.57
N ALA A 11 11.03 13.99 3.82
CA ALA A 11 11.63 13.32 4.97
C ALA A 11 11.12 11.88 5.15
N LEU A 12 9.84 11.62 4.86
CA LEU A 12 9.24 10.28 4.88
C LEU A 12 9.93 9.30 3.91
N THR A 13 10.35 9.80 2.74
CA THR A 13 10.94 8.98 1.66
C THR A 13 12.48 8.89 1.70
N ALA A 14 13.12 9.51 2.69
CA ALA A 14 14.55 9.40 2.90
C ALA A 14 14.83 8.08 3.63
N ALA A 15 15.44 7.14 2.90
CA ALA A 15 15.44 5.69 3.13
C ALA A 15 16.08 5.16 4.44
N ASP A 16 16.32 5.99 5.47
CA ASP A 16 17.10 5.55 6.65
C ASP A 16 16.92 6.40 7.92
N GLN A 17 15.83 7.15 8.07
CA GLN A 17 15.80 8.25 9.05
C GLN A 17 15.18 7.89 10.42
N PRO A 18 15.88 8.17 11.56
CA PRO A 18 15.30 8.19 12.91
C PRO A 18 14.20 9.28 13.11
N GLY A 19 13.80 9.95 12.04
CA GLY A 19 12.70 10.92 12.00
C GLY A 19 11.43 10.41 11.32
N PHE A 20 11.35 9.15 10.86
CA PHE A 20 10.19 8.64 10.12
C PHE A 20 8.86 8.89 10.85
N ALA A 21 8.77 8.50 12.13
CA ALA A 21 7.56 8.71 12.93
C ALA A 21 7.21 10.20 13.11
N ALA A 22 8.22 11.06 13.25
CA ALA A 22 8.03 12.50 13.35
C ALA A 22 7.57 13.12 12.02
N ALA A 23 8.12 12.67 10.90
CA ALA A 23 7.70 13.07 9.56
C ALA A 23 6.26 12.65 9.29
N LEU A 24 5.91 11.39 9.59
CA LEU A 24 4.56 10.87 9.45
C LEU A 24 3.56 11.63 10.35
N SER A 25 3.91 11.89 11.61
CA SER A 25 3.10 12.71 12.52
C SER A 25 2.90 14.13 11.98
N THR A 26 3.94 14.72 11.40
CA THR A 26 3.85 16.05 10.77
C THR A 26 2.91 16.04 9.57
N VAL A 27 3.01 15.03 8.70
CA VAL A 27 2.10 14.88 7.55
C VAL A 27 0.65 14.81 8.01
N TYR A 28 0.33 13.95 8.98
CA TYR A 28 -1.02 13.84 9.53
C TYR A 28 -1.53 15.14 10.14
N GLY A 29 -0.66 15.89 10.83
CA GLY A 29 -1.02 17.18 11.44
C GLY A 29 -1.23 18.31 10.43
N GLN A 30 -0.73 18.19 9.20
CA GLN A 30 -0.70 19.30 8.23
C GLN A 30 -1.59 19.10 7.01
N VAL A 31 -1.88 17.86 6.62
CA VAL A 31 -2.57 17.59 5.34
C VAL A 31 -3.88 18.37 5.18
N ALA A 32 -4.67 18.50 6.26
CA ALA A 32 -5.97 19.15 6.25
C ALA A 32 -5.89 20.67 6.07
N VAL A 33 -4.80 21.30 6.52
CA VAL A 33 -4.60 22.75 6.49
C VAL A 33 -3.59 23.21 5.43
N ALA A 34 -2.90 22.27 4.79
CA ALA A 34 -1.99 22.54 3.69
C ALA A 34 -2.73 23.14 2.48
N THR A 35 -2.02 23.95 1.70
CA THR A 35 -2.57 24.52 0.47
C THR A 35 -2.77 23.42 -0.59
N PRO A 36 -3.67 23.60 -1.57
CA PRO A 36 -3.79 22.66 -2.70
C PRO A 36 -2.45 22.40 -3.39
N ALA A 37 -1.66 23.45 -3.65
CA ALA A 37 -0.34 23.33 -4.27
C ALA A 37 0.65 22.51 -3.44
N ASP A 38 0.63 22.63 -2.11
CA ASP A 38 1.46 21.82 -1.22
C ASP A 38 1.08 20.34 -1.29
N ARG A 39 -0.23 20.03 -1.38
CA ARG A 39 -0.71 18.64 -1.48
C ARG A 39 -0.38 18.04 -2.83
N GLU A 40 -0.52 18.79 -3.92
CA GLU A 40 -0.11 18.39 -5.27
C GLU A 40 1.39 18.10 -5.32
N ALA A 41 2.22 19.00 -4.76
CA ALA A 41 3.66 18.79 -4.70
C ALA A 41 4.05 17.56 -3.86
N ALA A 42 3.36 17.32 -2.74
CA ALA A 42 3.55 16.13 -1.92
C ALA A 42 3.15 14.84 -2.67
N MET A 43 2.02 14.86 -3.38
CA MET A 43 1.53 13.74 -4.18
C MET A 43 2.51 13.39 -5.31
N ALA A 44 2.95 14.38 -6.07
CA ALA A 44 3.93 14.18 -7.14
C ALA A 44 5.26 13.60 -6.61
N HIS A 45 5.72 14.09 -5.45
CA HIS A 45 6.93 13.58 -4.80
C HIS A 45 6.77 12.10 -4.38
N LEU A 46 5.65 11.74 -3.75
CA LEU A 46 5.42 10.35 -3.35
C LEU A 46 5.25 9.42 -4.55
N GLY A 47 4.50 9.84 -5.57
CA GLY A 47 4.33 9.07 -6.81
C GLY A 47 5.66 8.73 -7.49
N GLY A 48 6.63 9.66 -7.49
CA GLY A 48 7.95 9.41 -8.06
C GLY A 48 8.92 8.58 -7.20
N ARG A 49 8.52 8.17 -5.98
CA ARG A 49 9.44 7.57 -5.00
C ARG A 49 8.93 6.28 -4.39
N LEU A 50 7.64 5.99 -4.47
CA LEU A 50 7.00 4.92 -3.71
C LEU A 50 7.62 3.53 -3.94
N GLU A 51 7.92 3.17 -5.18
CA GLU A 51 8.56 1.89 -5.55
C GLU A 51 10.05 1.80 -5.17
N LEU A 52 10.66 2.92 -4.78
CA LEU A 52 12.08 3.03 -4.43
C LEU A 52 12.31 2.99 -2.92
N LEU A 53 11.25 2.78 -2.14
CA LEU A 53 11.29 2.66 -0.69
C LEU A 53 11.34 1.19 -0.27
N ASP A 54 11.93 0.95 0.90
CA ASP A 54 11.78 -0.34 1.54
C ASP A 54 10.29 -0.64 1.82
N PRO A 55 9.87 -1.92 1.82
CA PRO A 55 8.46 -2.28 1.88
C PRO A 55 7.67 -1.66 3.05
N ALA A 56 8.25 -1.65 4.25
CA ALA A 56 7.60 -1.09 5.43
C ALA A 56 7.36 0.43 5.31
N PRO A 57 8.39 1.29 5.07
CA PRO A 57 8.17 2.70 4.76
C PRO A 57 7.23 2.95 3.58
N ALA A 58 7.30 2.13 2.52
CA ALA A 58 6.45 2.25 1.35
C ALA A 58 4.96 2.12 1.71
N SER A 59 4.58 1.16 2.56
CA SER A 59 3.18 0.95 2.95
C SER A 59 2.57 2.15 3.71
N TRP A 60 3.38 2.82 4.53
CA TRP A 60 2.98 4.04 5.22
C TRP A 60 2.92 5.24 4.27
N ALA A 61 3.85 5.35 3.32
CA ALA A 61 3.78 6.36 2.27
C ALA A 61 2.52 6.18 1.40
N ALA A 62 2.10 4.93 1.13
CA ALA A 62 0.83 4.64 0.46
C ALA A 62 -0.39 5.14 1.26
N THR A 63 -0.33 5.07 2.59
CA THR A 63 -1.38 5.65 3.46
C THR A 63 -1.42 7.18 3.31
N VAL A 64 -0.26 7.83 3.18
CA VAL A 64 -0.20 9.27 2.91
C VAL A 64 -0.75 9.61 1.52
N VAL A 65 -0.52 8.78 0.50
CA VAL A 65 -1.13 8.94 -0.82
C VAL A 65 -2.66 8.90 -0.73
N ALA A 66 -3.23 7.93 -0.01
CA ALA A 66 -4.67 7.85 0.21
C ALA A 66 -5.20 9.15 0.85
N LEU A 67 -4.52 9.61 1.90
CA LEU A 67 -4.87 10.83 2.62
C LEU A 67 -4.79 12.08 1.73
N LEU A 68 -3.73 12.25 0.95
CA LEU A 68 -3.60 13.37 0.01
C LEU A 68 -4.73 13.38 -1.01
N THR A 69 -5.12 12.20 -1.50
CA THR A 69 -6.25 12.03 -2.43
C THR A 69 -7.56 12.47 -1.79
N GLU A 70 -7.83 12.06 -0.55
CA GLU A 70 -9.02 12.48 0.22
C GLU A 70 -9.08 13.99 0.44
N TYR A 71 -7.92 14.64 0.60
CA TYR A 71 -7.80 16.10 0.72
C TYR A 71 -7.65 16.84 -0.63
N GLY A 72 -7.95 16.16 -1.74
CA GLY A 72 -8.14 16.77 -3.05
C GLY A 72 -6.88 16.93 -3.90
N ALA A 73 -5.76 16.28 -3.56
CA ALA A 73 -4.63 16.19 -4.48
C ALA A 73 -4.97 15.26 -5.66
N ASP A 74 -4.52 15.60 -6.87
CA ASP A 74 -4.66 14.73 -8.05
C ASP A 74 -3.82 13.45 -7.88
N PRO A 75 -4.42 12.26 -7.78
CA PRO A 75 -3.68 11.03 -7.54
C PRO A 75 -3.04 10.43 -8.79
N ALA A 76 -3.24 11.00 -9.99
CA ALA A 76 -2.72 10.45 -11.23
C ALA A 76 -1.21 10.06 -11.18
N PRO A 77 -0.30 10.86 -10.57
CA PRO A 77 1.11 10.49 -10.45
C PRO A 77 1.38 9.27 -9.57
N ALA A 78 0.48 8.94 -8.64
CA ALA A 78 0.64 7.84 -7.69
C ALA A 78 -0.11 6.57 -8.11
N VAL A 79 -0.98 6.63 -9.14
CA VAL A 79 -1.74 5.45 -9.59
C VAL A 79 -0.82 4.30 -10.03
N PRO A 80 0.11 4.47 -11.00
CA PRO A 80 0.96 3.35 -11.42
C PRO A 80 1.74 2.69 -10.27
N PRO A 81 2.48 3.42 -9.41
CA PRO A 81 3.25 2.78 -8.34
C PRO A 81 2.37 2.17 -7.25
N VAL A 82 1.21 2.76 -6.93
CA VAL A 82 0.27 2.15 -5.96
C VAL A 82 -0.25 0.82 -6.46
N LEU A 83 -0.66 0.74 -7.72
CA LEU A 83 -1.16 -0.48 -8.32
C LEU A 83 -0.07 -1.53 -8.52
N GLY A 84 1.14 -1.10 -8.91
CA GLY A 84 2.32 -1.98 -9.03
C GLY A 84 2.66 -2.63 -7.70
N CYS A 85 2.82 -1.84 -6.63
CA CYS A 85 3.09 -2.36 -5.30
C CYS A 85 1.94 -3.22 -4.75
N LEU A 86 0.68 -2.83 -4.96
CA LEU A 86 -0.46 -3.64 -4.53
C LEU A 86 -0.44 -5.03 -5.17
N LYS A 87 -0.11 -5.14 -6.46
CA LYS A 87 0.02 -6.44 -7.13
C LYS A 87 1.02 -7.33 -6.40
N THR A 88 2.24 -6.82 -6.18
CA THR A 88 3.31 -7.55 -5.50
C THR A 88 2.92 -7.95 -4.07
N VAL A 89 2.26 -7.05 -3.34
CA VAL A 89 1.83 -7.30 -1.96
C VAL A 89 0.69 -8.32 -1.90
N ALA A 90 -0.25 -8.30 -2.84
CA ALA A 90 -1.31 -9.28 -2.94
C ALA A 90 -0.77 -10.69 -3.27
N GLU A 91 0.20 -10.78 -4.19
CA GLU A 91 0.91 -12.04 -4.48
C GLU A 91 1.68 -12.54 -3.25
N GLY A 92 2.42 -11.66 -2.57
CA GLY A 92 3.12 -11.96 -1.32
C GLY A 92 2.21 -12.44 -0.19
N ALA A 93 1.02 -11.85 -0.05
CA ALA A 93 0.03 -12.28 0.93
C ALA A 93 -0.53 -13.69 0.63
N GLY A 94 -0.68 -14.05 -0.65
CA GLY A 94 -1.00 -15.41 -1.06
C GLY A 94 0.09 -16.40 -0.63
N TYR A 95 1.36 -16.08 -0.90
CA TYR A 95 2.49 -16.90 -0.44
C TYR A 95 2.56 -17.03 1.08
N PHE A 96 2.26 -15.97 1.83
CA PHE A 96 2.17 -16.05 3.28
C PHE A 96 1.10 -17.04 3.72
N ALA A 97 -0.09 -16.97 3.12
CA ALA A 97 -1.20 -17.84 3.47
C ALA A 97 -0.87 -19.32 3.21
N ASP A 98 -0.27 -19.62 2.06
CA ASP A 98 0.18 -20.98 1.73
C ASP A 98 1.21 -21.48 2.76
N ALA A 99 2.25 -20.69 3.03
CA ALA A 99 3.30 -21.05 3.99
C ALA A 99 2.78 -21.19 5.44
N TRP A 100 1.78 -20.39 5.82
CA TRP A 100 1.13 -20.48 7.12
C TRP A 100 0.44 -21.84 7.31
N TYR A 101 -0.30 -22.30 6.31
CA TYR A 101 -1.02 -23.58 6.36
C TYR A 101 -0.11 -24.79 6.16
N GLU A 102 1.10 -24.62 5.63
CA GLU A 102 2.11 -25.69 5.61
C GLU A 102 2.67 -26.01 7.01
N VAL A 103 2.65 -25.04 7.93
CA VAL A 103 3.31 -25.16 9.24
C VAL A 103 2.35 -25.05 10.43
N THR A 104 1.09 -24.70 10.18
CA THR A 104 0.03 -24.59 11.20
C THR A 104 -1.32 -25.05 10.65
N ASP A 105 -2.20 -25.54 11.53
CA ASP A 105 -3.63 -25.73 11.24
C ASP A 105 -4.48 -24.55 11.80
N GLU A 106 -3.83 -23.46 12.17
CA GLU A 106 -4.48 -22.31 12.81
C GLU A 106 -5.07 -21.37 11.76
N PRO A 107 -6.14 -20.60 12.09
CA PRO A 107 -6.58 -19.51 11.24
C PRO A 107 -5.46 -18.52 10.96
N LEU A 108 -5.47 -17.91 9.77
CA LEU A 108 -4.52 -16.85 9.43
C LEU A 108 -4.57 -15.72 10.48
N PRO A 109 -3.40 -15.20 10.91
CA PRO A 109 -3.36 -14.11 11.87
C PRO A 109 -3.87 -12.82 11.21
N ASP A 110 -4.41 -11.91 12.01
CA ASP A 110 -4.69 -10.55 11.53
C ASP A 110 -3.42 -9.95 10.88
N PRO A 111 -3.50 -9.32 9.70
CA PRO A 111 -2.39 -8.57 9.10
C PRO A 111 -1.69 -7.57 10.05
N ALA A 112 -2.39 -7.01 11.04
CA ALA A 112 -1.80 -6.14 12.05
C ALA A 112 -1.05 -6.91 13.16
N GLY A 113 -1.18 -8.23 13.21
CA GLY A 113 -0.57 -9.12 14.19
C GLY A 113 0.81 -9.61 13.77
N VAL A 114 1.65 -9.90 14.77
CA VAL A 114 2.96 -10.53 14.58
C VAL A 114 2.82 -12.02 14.90
N PRO A 115 3.25 -12.94 14.01
CA PRO A 115 3.33 -14.35 14.33
C PRO A 115 4.16 -14.59 15.58
N ASP A 116 3.78 -15.56 16.41
CA ASP A 116 4.60 -15.89 17.56
C ASP A 116 6.00 -16.40 17.16
N ARG A 117 6.93 -16.41 18.12
CA ARG A 117 8.33 -16.80 17.85
C ARG A 117 8.48 -18.24 17.34
N ARG A 118 7.55 -19.14 17.67
CA ARG A 118 7.61 -20.53 17.23
C ARG A 118 7.18 -20.63 15.77
N VAL A 119 6.03 -20.05 15.41
CA VAL A 119 5.50 -20.05 14.04
C VAL A 119 6.45 -19.31 13.12
N ARG A 120 6.98 -18.16 13.55
CA ARG A 120 7.99 -17.41 12.78
C ARG A 120 9.19 -18.27 12.40
N ARG A 121 9.75 -19.05 13.34
CA ARG A 121 10.88 -19.96 13.04
C ARG A 121 10.53 -21.09 12.08
N LEU A 122 9.27 -21.51 12.02
CA LEU A 122 8.82 -22.51 11.04
C LEU A 122 8.71 -21.88 9.65
N LEU A 123 8.13 -20.67 9.58
CA LEU A 123 8.09 -19.87 8.35
C LEU A 123 9.50 -19.57 7.83
N GLU A 124 10.44 -19.20 8.70
CA GLU A 124 11.86 -18.98 8.35
C GLU A 124 12.51 -20.22 7.72
N ARG A 125 12.14 -21.43 8.16
CA ARG A 125 12.67 -22.68 7.58
C ARG A 125 12.08 -23.00 6.21
N GLY A 126 10.81 -22.66 5.99
CA GLY A 126 10.13 -22.92 4.71
C GLY A 126 10.45 -21.86 3.65
N LEU A 127 10.38 -20.58 4.03
CA LEU A 127 10.51 -19.44 3.13
C LEU A 127 11.96 -18.95 2.97
N GLY A 128 12.85 -19.24 3.92
CA GLY A 128 14.24 -18.80 3.88
C GLY A 128 14.38 -17.27 3.81
N ASP A 129 15.18 -16.78 2.86
CA ASP A 129 15.44 -15.35 2.69
C ASP A 129 14.18 -14.53 2.33
N ALA A 130 13.12 -15.18 1.86
CA ALA A 130 11.86 -14.52 1.52
C ALA A 130 10.98 -14.19 2.74
N THR A 131 11.31 -14.68 3.94
CA THR A 131 10.43 -14.57 5.11
C THR A 131 10.01 -13.14 5.44
N GLU A 132 10.95 -12.20 5.54
CA GLU A 132 10.62 -10.81 5.90
C GLU A 132 9.77 -10.13 4.81
N VAL A 133 10.03 -10.42 3.54
CA VAL A 133 9.26 -9.86 2.41
C VAL A 133 7.82 -10.35 2.43
N VAL A 134 7.62 -11.65 2.67
CA VAL A 134 6.29 -12.27 2.73
C VAL A 134 5.52 -11.83 3.97
N LEU A 135 6.19 -11.71 5.12
CA LEU A 135 5.59 -11.16 6.34
C LEU A 135 5.16 -9.69 6.16
N GLU A 136 6.00 -8.88 5.54
CA GLU A 136 5.67 -7.48 5.29
C GLU A 136 4.57 -7.34 4.23
N ALA A 137 4.52 -8.21 3.22
CA ALA A 137 3.41 -8.26 2.27
C ALA A 137 2.08 -8.56 2.99
N TRP A 138 2.06 -9.58 3.86
CA TRP A 138 0.88 -9.86 4.69
C TRP A 138 0.49 -8.64 5.54
N ALA A 139 1.46 -8.06 6.27
CA ALA A 139 1.20 -6.99 7.22
C ALA A 139 0.80 -5.65 6.58
N SER A 140 1.23 -5.40 5.35
CA SER A 140 0.97 -4.16 4.63
C SER A 140 -0.24 -4.22 3.70
N LEU A 141 -0.78 -5.41 3.42
CA LEU A 141 -1.90 -5.60 2.49
C LEU A 141 -3.08 -4.63 2.70
N PRO A 142 -3.57 -4.39 3.95
CA PRO A 142 -4.68 -3.46 4.16
C PRO A 142 -4.34 -2.01 3.77
N ARG A 143 -3.10 -1.56 4.00
CA ARG A 143 -2.67 -0.18 3.65
C ARG A 143 -2.63 0.01 2.14
N TRP A 144 -2.11 -0.97 1.42
CA TRP A 144 -2.07 -0.94 -0.05
C TRP A 144 -3.45 -1.04 -0.68
N ALA A 145 -4.34 -1.89 -0.13
CA ALA A 145 -5.72 -1.98 -0.59
C ALA A 145 -6.47 -0.66 -0.39
N ALA A 146 -6.31 -0.01 0.77
CA ALA A 146 -6.90 1.30 1.04
C ALA A 146 -6.36 2.39 0.11
N ALA A 147 -5.05 2.42 -0.14
CA ALA A 147 -4.44 3.37 -1.06
C ALA A 147 -4.93 3.19 -2.50
N ALA A 148 -4.99 1.95 -2.99
CA ALA A 148 -5.53 1.64 -4.31
C ALA A 148 -7.00 2.06 -4.42
N LEU A 149 -7.81 1.78 -3.40
CA LEU A 149 -9.21 2.19 -3.37
C LEU A 149 -9.36 3.71 -3.44
N ALA A 150 -8.52 4.46 -2.72
CA ALA A 150 -8.55 5.92 -2.74
C ALA A 150 -8.24 6.48 -4.14
N VAL A 151 -7.17 6.01 -4.79
CA VAL A 151 -6.78 6.53 -6.11
C VAL A 151 -7.72 6.10 -7.24
N LEU A 152 -8.22 4.84 -7.19
CA LEU A 152 -9.13 4.30 -8.22
C LEU A 152 -10.54 4.92 -8.19
N ARG A 153 -10.94 5.52 -7.08
CA ARG A 153 -12.21 6.29 -7.00
C ARG A 153 -12.17 7.59 -7.80
N VAL A 154 -10.97 8.08 -8.10
CA VAL A 154 -10.76 9.36 -8.80
C VAL A 154 -10.24 9.13 -10.21
N VAL A 155 -9.36 8.15 -10.39
CA VAL A 155 -8.68 7.88 -11.67
C VAL A 155 -8.96 6.46 -12.12
N VAL A 156 -9.45 6.32 -13.35
CA VAL A 156 -9.61 5.03 -14.01
C VAL A 156 -8.26 4.64 -14.62
N PRO A 157 -7.67 3.49 -14.25
CA PRO A 157 -6.42 3.04 -14.83
C PRO A 157 -6.64 2.60 -16.29
N PRO A 158 -5.62 2.70 -17.15
CA PRO A 158 -5.72 2.20 -18.52
C PRO A 158 -5.92 0.66 -18.54
N ASP A 159 -6.71 0.18 -19.49
CA ASP A 159 -6.84 -1.25 -19.76
C ASP A 159 -5.53 -1.82 -20.34
N GLY A 160 -5.16 -3.04 -19.91
CA GLY A 160 -3.94 -3.68 -20.39
C GLY A 160 -3.57 -5.00 -19.70
N PRO A 161 -2.50 -5.68 -20.17
CA PRO A 161 -2.03 -6.94 -19.59
C PRO A 161 -1.62 -6.81 -18.12
N ASP A 162 -1.12 -5.64 -17.72
CA ASP A 162 -0.75 -5.35 -16.33
C ASP A 162 -1.98 -5.25 -15.43
N THR A 163 -3.07 -4.62 -15.92
CA THR A 163 -4.37 -4.57 -15.25
C THR A 163 -4.95 -5.97 -15.06
N ALA A 164 -4.85 -6.84 -16.08
CA ALA A 164 -5.31 -8.24 -15.96
C ALA A 164 -4.50 -9.05 -14.94
N GLN A 165 -3.19 -8.82 -14.84
CA GLN A 165 -2.34 -9.45 -13.82
C GLN A 165 -2.69 -8.95 -12.42
N LEU A 166 -2.86 -7.64 -12.25
CA LEU A 166 -3.31 -7.04 -11.00
C LEU A 166 -4.67 -7.59 -10.54
N VAL A 167 -5.65 -7.68 -11.46
CA VAL A 167 -6.97 -8.25 -11.15
C VAL A 167 -6.83 -9.69 -10.63
N ARG A 168 -5.97 -10.52 -11.22
CA ARG A 168 -5.73 -11.88 -10.73
C ARG A 168 -5.11 -11.89 -9.33
N ALA A 169 -4.07 -11.09 -9.09
CA ALA A 169 -3.42 -10.98 -7.79
C ALA A 169 -4.40 -10.53 -6.69
N VAL A 170 -5.16 -9.45 -6.96
CA VAL A 170 -6.17 -8.91 -6.05
C VAL A 170 -7.26 -9.94 -5.76
N THR A 171 -7.75 -10.65 -6.80
CA THR A 171 -8.78 -11.70 -6.64
C THR A 171 -8.29 -12.83 -5.72
N GLY A 172 -7.05 -13.28 -5.89
CA GLY A 172 -6.48 -14.34 -5.04
C GLY A 172 -6.35 -13.93 -3.57
N ALA A 173 -6.17 -12.64 -3.30
CA ALA A 173 -6.01 -12.11 -1.96
C ALA A 173 -7.33 -11.58 -1.33
N GLU A 174 -8.46 -11.56 -2.05
CA GLU A 174 -9.76 -11.11 -1.53
C GLU A 174 -10.17 -11.75 -0.19
N PRO A 175 -9.93 -13.05 0.08
CA PRO A 175 -10.27 -13.66 1.37
C PRO A 175 -9.54 -13.02 2.57
N TYR A 176 -8.43 -12.31 2.33
CA TYR A 176 -7.55 -11.77 3.37
C TYR A 176 -7.78 -10.28 3.64
N CYS A 177 -8.40 -9.56 2.70
CA CYS A 177 -8.67 -8.13 2.85
C CYS A 177 -9.94 -7.73 2.10
N ALA A 178 -10.97 -7.32 2.85
CA ALA A 178 -12.29 -7.00 2.30
C ALA A 178 -12.28 -5.85 1.28
N ASP A 179 -11.34 -4.91 1.37
CA ASP A 179 -11.23 -3.80 0.43
C ASP A 179 -10.77 -4.23 -0.97
N LEU A 180 -10.11 -5.38 -1.10
CA LEU A 180 -9.68 -5.91 -2.41
C LEU A 180 -10.86 -6.25 -3.31
N ALA A 181 -12.00 -6.69 -2.77
CA ALA A 181 -13.21 -6.91 -3.56
C ALA A 181 -13.79 -5.60 -4.12
N ARG A 182 -13.51 -4.45 -3.48
CA ARG A 182 -13.87 -3.12 -4.00
C ARG A 182 -12.87 -2.67 -5.05
N VAL A 183 -11.57 -2.87 -4.80
CA VAL A 183 -10.50 -2.59 -5.77
C VAL A 183 -10.73 -3.37 -7.07
N ARG A 184 -10.95 -4.68 -6.99
CA ARG A 184 -11.24 -5.53 -8.15
C ARG A 184 -12.40 -5.00 -8.97
N ARG A 185 -13.51 -4.62 -8.33
CA ARG A 185 -14.67 -4.04 -9.03
C ARG A 185 -14.30 -2.78 -9.79
N LEU A 186 -13.60 -1.84 -9.18
CA LEU A 186 -13.14 -0.61 -9.84
C LEU A 186 -12.17 -0.87 -11.00
N LEU A 187 -11.41 -1.97 -10.96
CA LEU A 187 -10.51 -2.37 -12.04
C LEU A 187 -11.22 -3.07 -13.21
N THR A 188 -12.40 -3.67 -12.99
CA THR A 188 -13.09 -4.51 -13.99
C THR A 188 -14.39 -3.91 -14.51
N GLU A 189 -15.02 -3.02 -13.75
CA GLU A 189 -16.28 -2.39 -14.13
C GLU A 189 -15.98 -1.07 -14.84
N PRO A 190 -16.50 -0.85 -16.06
CA PRO A 190 -16.34 0.43 -16.74
C PRO A 190 -16.96 1.52 -15.87
N ALA A 191 -16.21 2.60 -15.62
CA ALA A 191 -16.74 3.79 -14.95
C ALA A 191 -18.01 4.21 -15.69
N THR A 192 -19.16 4.01 -15.05
CA THR A 192 -20.43 4.42 -15.62
C THR A 192 -20.44 5.93 -15.56
N ILE A 193 -20.04 6.59 -16.64
CA ILE A 193 -20.16 8.03 -16.78
C ILE A 193 -21.66 8.32 -16.81
N PRO A 194 -22.25 9.00 -15.82
CA PRO A 194 -23.58 9.54 -16.00
C PRO A 194 -23.48 10.60 -17.10
N ILE A 195 -24.17 10.34 -18.22
CA ILE A 195 -24.36 11.30 -19.33
C ILE A 195 -25.28 12.42 -18.85
#